data_AF-A0A9D9C9Z3-F1
#
_entry.id   AF-A0A9D9C9Z3-F1
#
_cell.length_a   1.000
_cell.length_b   1.000
_cell.length_c   1.000
_cell.angle_alpha   90.00
_cell.angle_beta   90.00
_cell.angle_gamma   90.00
#
_symmetry.space_group_name_H-M   'P 1'
#
loop_
_entity.id
_entity.type
_entity.pdbx_description
1 polymer ?
#
loop_
_entity_poly.entity_id
_entity_poly.type
_entity_poly.pdbx_seq_one_letter_code
_entity_poly.pdbx_strand_id
1 'polypeptide(L)'
;KVEDLSHEFYNLGHMVDAACAHYQATGSTKFLDIARRYADCVVREVGPKEGQTCVVPGHQIAEMALARLYVLLNSEDYVKKHGIVADSRRYLDQAKFFLDMRGKTSFKTSYSQSHQPVIEQKEAVGHAVRAGYMYAGMADVAALTGDTAYIKAIDHIWENIVGKKYYITGGVGATNHGEAFGRNYELPNLTAYNETCAAIAMVYLNERMFLMRGDAKYIDCLERTLYNGVISGMSMDGGKFFYPNPLESRGNYERKDWFGCACCPSNISRFIPSLPGYMYAIKDNSLYVNLYAANTAEISLQGKKIVLEESTQYPWEGDIAIKILENKAKSFRMMLRIPGWLRNKPVPSNLYHYADNKQLGYQISVNGEAVQGELEKGYLAIERKWKKGDVLRIHFDMEPRLVQAHQQVAADRGRLAIERGPIVYCAEWPDNDFNFFHFILNRDPKLKVIENHSLFTEAESQTKQTIKCISAEGRVLSFDANGRLQCQDAALKLIPYFTWAHRGPGNMLVWIPNEIEH
;
A
#
# COMPACT_ATOMS: atom_id res chain seq x y z
N LYS A 1 -26.79 18.06 -3.87
CA LYS A 1 -26.04 17.77 -2.62
C LYS A 1 -25.08 16.59 -2.77
N VAL A 2 -25.31 15.63 -3.68
CA VAL A 2 -24.40 14.47 -3.83
C VAL A 2 -22.93 14.84 -4.14
N GLU A 3 -22.73 15.90 -4.93
CA GLU A 3 -21.40 16.43 -5.26
C GLU A 3 -20.76 17.21 -4.09
N ASP A 4 -21.57 17.63 -3.11
CA ASP A 4 -21.19 18.46 -1.98
C ASP A 4 -21.49 17.74 -0.65
N LEU A 5 -20.60 16.80 -0.30
CA LEU A 5 -20.49 16.19 1.04
C LEU A 5 -21.72 15.46 1.60
N SER A 6 -22.73 15.11 0.80
CA SER A 6 -23.85 14.28 1.31
C SER A 6 -23.50 12.80 1.53
N HIS A 7 -22.45 12.32 0.85
CA HIS A 7 -21.99 10.92 0.85
C HIS A 7 -23.02 9.88 0.37
N GLU A 8 -24.08 10.27 -0.33
CA GLU A 8 -25.09 9.33 -0.87
C GLU A 8 -24.44 8.24 -1.74
N PHE A 9 -23.59 8.62 -2.70
CA PHE A 9 -22.90 7.66 -3.57
C PHE A 9 -21.69 6.98 -2.90
N TYR A 10 -21.10 7.61 -1.88
CA TYR A 10 -20.07 6.96 -1.05
C TYR A 10 -20.66 5.79 -0.26
N ASN A 11 -21.83 6.01 0.34
CA ASN A 11 -22.61 4.98 1.04
C ASN A 11 -23.03 3.87 0.08
N LEU A 12 -23.46 4.21 -1.15
CA LEU A 12 -23.73 3.21 -2.19
C LEU A 12 -22.49 2.34 -2.44
N GLY A 13 -21.33 2.96 -2.67
CA GLY A 13 -20.11 2.23 -3.01
C GLY A 13 -19.71 1.24 -1.93
N HIS A 14 -19.67 1.68 -0.66
CA HIS A 14 -19.37 0.77 0.45
C HIS A 14 -20.43 -0.32 0.65
N MET A 15 -21.72 0.02 0.49
CA MET A 15 -22.80 -0.97 0.60
C MET A 15 -22.69 -2.05 -0.47
N VAL A 16 -22.39 -1.66 -1.72
CA VAL A 16 -22.21 -2.59 -2.83
C VAL A 16 -20.97 -3.46 -2.64
N ASP A 17 -19.84 -2.88 -2.23
CA ASP A 17 -18.60 -3.62 -1.96
C ASP A 17 -18.79 -4.67 -0.86
N ALA A 18 -19.39 -4.27 0.27
CA ALA A 18 -19.70 -5.17 1.37
C ALA A 18 -20.70 -6.27 0.99
N ALA A 19 -21.73 -5.94 0.21
CA ALA A 19 -22.73 -6.91 -0.23
C ALA A 19 -22.15 -7.95 -1.21
N CYS A 20 -21.24 -7.54 -2.09
CA CYS A 20 -20.49 -8.46 -2.95
C CYS A 20 -19.66 -9.44 -2.12
N ALA A 21 -18.89 -8.94 -1.15
CA ALA A 21 -18.09 -9.77 -0.25
C ALA A 21 -18.96 -10.72 0.59
N HIS A 22 -20.08 -10.24 1.12
CA HIS A 22 -21.02 -11.06 1.87
C HIS A 22 -21.60 -12.20 1.03
N TYR A 23 -21.98 -11.94 -0.22
CA TYR A 23 -22.45 -12.99 -1.13
C TYR A 23 -21.34 -14.02 -1.41
N GLN A 24 -20.11 -13.58 -1.68
CA GLN A 24 -18.99 -14.48 -1.93
C GLN A 24 -18.69 -15.38 -0.72
N ALA A 25 -18.83 -14.84 0.50
CA ALA A 25 -18.60 -15.58 1.74
C ALA A 25 -19.75 -16.54 2.13
N THR A 26 -21.00 -16.21 1.81
CA THR A 26 -22.19 -16.91 2.37
C THR A 26 -23.07 -17.57 1.31
N GLY A 27 -22.92 -17.21 0.04
CA GLY A 27 -23.82 -17.55 -1.05
C GLY A 27 -25.22 -16.92 -0.94
N SER A 28 -25.47 -16.06 0.05
CA SER A 28 -26.76 -15.41 0.30
C SER A 28 -26.89 -14.10 -0.46
N THR A 29 -27.99 -13.91 -1.18
CA THR A 29 -28.26 -12.68 -1.94
C THR A 29 -28.94 -11.60 -1.11
N LYS A 30 -29.35 -11.84 0.14
CA LYS A 30 -30.15 -10.87 0.92
C LYS A 30 -29.52 -9.47 0.97
N PHE A 31 -28.23 -9.38 1.28
CA PHE A 31 -27.52 -8.11 1.29
C PHE A 31 -27.25 -7.58 -0.14
N LEU A 32 -26.92 -8.48 -1.07
CA LEU A 32 -26.72 -8.16 -2.49
C LEU A 32 -27.97 -7.53 -3.10
N ASP A 33 -29.16 -8.04 -2.80
CA ASP A 33 -30.43 -7.56 -3.31
C ASP A 33 -30.77 -6.17 -2.74
N ILE A 34 -30.43 -5.90 -1.47
CA ILE A 34 -30.54 -4.55 -0.88
C ILE A 34 -29.63 -3.57 -1.63
N ALA A 35 -28.35 -3.91 -1.79
CA ALA A 35 -27.38 -3.07 -2.47
C ALA A 35 -27.77 -2.82 -3.94
N ARG A 36 -28.27 -3.85 -4.63
CA ARG A 36 -28.76 -3.75 -6.01
C ARG A 36 -29.97 -2.83 -6.13
N ARG A 37 -30.93 -2.87 -5.19
CA ARG A 37 -32.06 -1.94 -5.20
C ARG A 37 -31.60 -0.49 -5.06
N TYR A 38 -30.57 -0.22 -4.26
CA TYR A 38 -30.00 1.12 -4.17
C TYR A 38 -29.23 1.51 -5.44
N ALA A 39 -28.43 0.61 -6.01
CA ALA A 39 -27.76 0.82 -7.29
C ALA A 39 -28.77 1.08 -8.43
N ASP A 40 -29.87 0.31 -8.49
CA ASP A 40 -30.96 0.48 -9.46
C ASP A 40 -31.68 1.83 -9.30
N CYS A 41 -31.83 2.30 -8.06
CA CYS A 41 -32.32 3.64 -7.78
C CYS A 41 -31.40 4.70 -8.41
N VAL A 42 -30.09 4.61 -8.16
CA VAL A 42 -29.12 5.54 -8.72
C VAL A 42 -29.08 5.49 -10.25
N VAL A 43 -29.06 4.30 -10.85
CA VAL A 43 -29.09 4.13 -12.32
C VAL A 43 -30.34 4.75 -12.95
N ARG A 44 -31.48 4.69 -12.26
CA ARG A 44 -32.74 5.28 -12.75
C ARG A 44 -32.73 6.80 -12.66
N GLU A 45 -32.27 7.37 -11.54
CA GLU A 45 -32.40 8.81 -11.27
C GLU A 45 -31.21 9.65 -11.74
N VAL A 46 -30.03 9.04 -11.99
CA VAL A 46 -28.77 9.75 -12.19
C VAL A 46 -28.12 9.35 -13.51
N GLY A 47 -27.99 10.29 -14.44
CA GLY A 47 -27.48 10.02 -15.76
C GLY A 47 -27.75 11.15 -16.75
N PRO A 48 -27.45 10.94 -18.04
CA PRO A 48 -27.60 11.96 -19.07
C PRO A 48 -28.99 11.98 -19.73
N LYS A 49 -29.89 11.04 -19.40
CA LYS A 49 -31.20 10.93 -20.05
C LYS A 49 -32.17 11.98 -19.53
N GLU A 50 -33.20 12.28 -20.33
CA GLU A 50 -34.32 13.13 -19.91
C GLU A 50 -34.94 12.60 -18.60
N GLY A 51 -35.23 13.51 -17.66
CA GLY A 51 -35.73 13.19 -16.33
C GLY A 51 -34.68 12.76 -15.30
N GLN A 52 -33.42 12.53 -15.71
CA GLN A 52 -32.32 12.21 -14.79
C GLN A 52 -31.57 13.47 -14.32
N THR A 53 -30.93 13.35 -13.16
CA THR A 53 -30.03 14.39 -12.63
C THR A 53 -28.59 14.10 -13.02
N CYS A 54 -27.91 15.08 -13.62
CA CYS A 54 -26.51 14.94 -14.03
C CYS A 54 -25.56 15.35 -12.89
N VAL A 55 -25.25 14.42 -12.00
CA VAL A 55 -24.37 14.61 -10.82
C VAL A 55 -23.39 13.45 -10.69
N VAL A 56 -22.24 13.70 -10.06
CA VAL A 56 -21.21 12.67 -9.78
C VAL A 56 -20.93 12.54 -8.26
N PRO A 57 -20.23 11.49 -7.80
CA PRO A 57 -19.91 11.36 -6.37
C PRO A 57 -19.07 12.53 -5.83
N GLY A 58 -19.47 13.13 -4.71
CA GLY A 58 -18.61 14.07 -3.97
C GLY A 58 -17.43 13.40 -3.26
N HIS A 59 -17.53 12.09 -2.98
CA HIS A 59 -16.46 11.22 -2.50
C HIS A 59 -16.52 9.91 -3.32
N GLN A 60 -15.49 9.68 -4.13
CA GLN A 60 -15.39 8.57 -5.07
C GLN A 60 -15.25 7.22 -4.35
N ILE A 61 -15.91 6.19 -4.89
CA ILE A 61 -15.83 4.76 -4.51
C ILE A 61 -16.94 4.00 -5.24
N ALA A 62 -18.06 4.67 -5.54
CA ALA A 62 -19.18 4.10 -6.29
C ALA A 62 -18.73 3.52 -7.63
N GLU A 63 -17.75 4.15 -8.27
CA GLU A 63 -17.19 3.75 -9.56
C GLU A 63 -16.58 2.33 -9.49
N MET A 64 -15.65 2.09 -8.56
CA MET A 64 -15.04 0.76 -8.38
C MET A 64 -16.03 -0.27 -7.84
N ALA A 65 -16.96 0.14 -6.97
CA ALA A 65 -17.96 -0.76 -6.40
C ALA A 65 -18.97 -1.25 -7.44
N LEU A 66 -19.46 -0.37 -8.32
CA LEU A 66 -20.37 -0.72 -9.40
C LEU A 66 -19.67 -1.58 -10.47
N ALA A 67 -18.40 -1.31 -10.76
CA ALA A 67 -17.58 -2.20 -11.59
C ALA A 67 -17.46 -3.61 -10.97
N ARG A 68 -17.19 -3.70 -9.66
CA ARG A 68 -17.17 -4.97 -8.93
C ARG A 68 -18.52 -5.70 -8.97
N LEU A 69 -19.63 -4.97 -8.79
CA LEU A 69 -20.98 -5.55 -8.90
C LEU A 69 -21.21 -6.15 -10.28
N TYR A 70 -20.84 -5.42 -11.34
CA TYR A 70 -20.92 -5.94 -12.71
C TYR A 70 -20.11 -7.24 -12.86
N VAL A 71 -18.86 -7.28 -12.39
CA VAL A 71 -18.03 -8.50 -12.46
C VAL A 71 -18.68 -9.65 -11.70
N LEU A 72 -19.18 -9.42 -10.49
CA LEU A 72 -19.82 -10.47 -9.69
C LEU A 72 -21.04 -11.06 -10.39
N LEU A 73 -21.95 -10.23 -10.90
CA LEU A 73 -23.18 -10.65 -11.55
C LEU A 73 -22.94 -11.39 -12.89
N ASN A 74 -21.77 -11.22 -13.48
CA ASN A 74 -21.35 -11.90 -14.70
C ASN A 74 -20.32 -13.02 -14.44
N SER A 75 -19.97 -13.30 -13.18
CA SER A 75 -19.10 -14.43 -12.84
C SER A 75 -19.78 -15.77 -13.14
N GLU A 76 -18.99 -16.76 -13.54
CA GLU A 76 -19.48 -18.11 -13.86
C GLU A 76 -20.29 -18.70 -12.70
N ASP A 77 -19.79 -18.57 -11.47
CA ASP A 77 -20.45 -19.07 -10.26
C ASP A 77 -21.82 -18.41 -10.01
N TYR A 78 -21.91 -17.09 -10.19
CA TYR A 78 -23.18 -16.38 -10.03
C TYR A 78 -24.18 -16.79 -11.11
N VAL A 79 -23.76 -16.77 -12.38
CA VAL A 79 -24.63 -17.11 -13.52
C VAL A 79 -25.12 -18.55 -13.43
N LYS A 80 -24.28 -19.49 -13.02
CA LYS A 80 -24.65 -20.90 -12.83
C LYS A 80 -25.72 -21.07 -11.74
N LYS A 81 -25.67 -20.26 -10.68
CA LYS A 81 -26.57 -20.38 -9.52
C LYS A 81 -27.86 -19.58 -9.66
N HIS A 82 -27.81 -18.41 -10.30
CA HIS A 82 -28.89 -17.43 -10.31
C HIS A 82 -29.38 -17.05 -11.72
N GLY A 83 -28.75 -17.59 -12.77
CA GLY A 83 -29.00 -17.19 -14.15
C GLY A 83 -28.34 -15.85 -14.50
N ILE A 84 -28.45 -15.49 -15.77
CA ILE A 84 -27.94 -14.22 -16.28
C ILE A 84 -28.81 -13.08 -15.74
N VAL A 85 -28.18 -12.08 -15.13
CA VAL A 85 -28.86 -10.82 -14.80
C VAL A 85 -28.96 -9.98 -16.07
N ALA A 86 -30.18 -9.90 -16.63
CA ALA A 86 -30.45 -9.04 -17.77
C ALA A 86 -30.04 -7.58 -17.46
N ASP A 87 -29.38 -6.93 -18.42
CA ASP A 87 -28.98 -5.53 -18.33
C ASP A 87 -28.04 -5.21 -17.14
N SER A 88 -27.25 -6.19 -16.67
CA SER A 88 -26.23 -5.96 -15.63
C SER A 88 -25.17 -4.91 -16.05
N ARG A 89 -24.99 -4.73 -17.36
CA ARG A 89 -24.06 -3.74 -17.95
C ARG A 89 -24.35 -2.30 -17.50
N ARG A 90 -25.60 -1.97 -17.18
CA ARG A 90 -25.99 -0.65 -16.67
C ARG A 90 -25.18 -0.19 -15.46
N TYR A 91 -24.72 -1.11 -14.60
CA TYR A 91 -23.89 -0.75 -13.45
C TYR A 91 -22.49 -0.29 -13.88
N LEU A 92 -21.88 -0.97 -14.85
CA LEU A 92 -20.60 -0.55 -15.43
C LEU A 92 -20.75 0.77 -16.20
N ASP A 93 -21.83 0.93 -16.95
CA ASP A 93 -22.10 2.16 -17.68
C ASP A 93 -22.33 3.34 -16.72
N GLN A 94 -22.97 3.12 -15.56
CA GLN A 94 -23.09 4.11 -14.50
C GLN A 94 -21.74 4.48 -13.87
N ALA A 95 -20.87 3.50 -13.63
CA ALA A 95 -19.51 3.74 -13.15
C ALA A 95 -18.72 4.61 -14.15
N LYS A 96 -18.82 4.30 -15.44
CA LYS A 96 -18.21 5.09 -16.52
C LYS A 96 -18.80 6.50 -16.61
N PHE A 97 -20.12 6.65 -16.50
CA PHE A 97 -20.79 7.95 -16.47
C PHE A 97 -20.25 8.85 -15.35
N PHE A 98 -20.08 8.32 -14.13
CA PHE A 98 -19.53 9.08 -13.02
C PHE A 98 -18.13 9.60 -13.28
N LEU A 99 -17.28 8.81 -13.94
CA LEU A 99 -15.94 9.23 -14.33
C LEU A 99 -15.97 10.24 -15.48
N ASP A 100 -16.78 9.99 -16.51
CA ASP A 100 -16.83 10.81 -17.72
C ASP A 100 -17.44 12.19 -17.50
N MET A 101 -18.39 12.31 -16.56
CA MET A 101 -19.01 13.58 -16.20
C MET A 101 -18.23 14.36 -15.13
N ARG A 102 -17.34 13.72 -14.39
CA ARG A 102 -16.49 14.42 -13.42
C ARG A 102 -15.59 15.41 -14.15
N GLY A 103 -15.56 16.66 -13.70
CA GLY A 103 -14.90 17.76 -14.42
C GLY A 103 -15.80 18.55 -15.37
N LYS A 104 -17.02 18.06 -15.64
CA LYS A 104 -17.97 18.65 -16.59
C LYS A 104 -19.26 19.16 -15.92
N THR A 105 -19.48 18.84 -14.65
CA THR A 105 -20.61 19.40 -13.87
C THR A 105 -20.30 20.82 -13.40
N SER A 106 -21.27 21.45 -12.72
CA SER A 106 -21.10 22.78 -12.15
C SER A 106 -20.15 22.80 -10.94
N PHE A 107 -19.94 21.67 -10.27
CA PHE A 107 -19.08 21.56 -9.11
C PHE A 107 -17.65 21.17 -9.52
N LYS A 108 -16.73 22.14 -9.53
CA LYS A 108 -15.34 21.94 -9.96
C LYS A 108 -14.36 22.33 -8.87
N THR A 109 -13.78 21.33 -8.20
CA THR A 109 -12.79 21.54 -7.13
C THR A 109 -11.66 20.52 -7.21
N SER A 110 -10.46 20.94 -6.79
CA SER A 110 -9.32 20.02 -6.64
C SER A 110 -9.56 19.02 -5.51
N TYR A 111 -10.28 19.41 -4.44
CA TYR A 111 -10.53 18.60 -3.25
C TYR A 111 -11.18 17.24 -3.56
N SER A 112 -12.15 17.20 -4.49
CA SER A 112 -12.83 15.99 -4.96
C SER A 112 -12.45 15.60 -6.39
N GLN A 113 -11.29 16.07 -6.86
CA GLN A 113 -10.72 15.75 -8.17
C GLN A 113 -11.71 16.02 -9.32
N SER A 114 -12.56 17.03 -9.17
CA SER A 114 -13.58 17.47 -10.14
C SER A 114 -13.18 18.76 -10.87
N HIS A 115 -11.99 19.29 -10.62
CA HIS A 115 -11.44 20.48 -11.28
C HIS A 115 -11.28 20.35 -12.81
N GLN A 116 -11.09 19.14 -13.33
CA GLN A 116 -10.96 18.86 -14.76
C GLN A 116 -11.42 17.43 -15.10
N PRO A 117 -11.76 17.13 -16.38
CA PRO A 117 -12.08 15.78 -16.82
C PRO A 117 -11.03 14.76 -16.39
N VAL A 118 -11.44 13.59 -15.91
CA VAL A 118 -10.51 12.62 -15.30
C VAL A 118 -9.42 12.14 -16.26
N ILE A 119 -9.71 12.08 -17.57
CA ILE A 119 -8.75 11.70 -18.62
C ILE A 119 -7.73 12.81 -18.94
N GLU A 120 -7.96 14.03 -18.46
CA GLU A 120 -7.05 15.17 -18.61
C GLU A 120 -6.17 15.40 -17.37
N GLN A 121 -6.46 14.69 -16.26
CA GLN A 121 -5.69 14.79 -15.03
C GLN A 121 -4.31 14.16 -15.16
N LYS A 122 -3.28 14.87 -14.69
CA LYS A 122 -1.87 14.45 -14.76
C LYS A 122 -1.15 14.42 -13.41
N GLU A 123 -1.75 14.99 -12.37
CA GLU A 123 -1.18 15.06 -11.03
C GLU A 123 -2.20 14.64 -9.98
N ALA A 124 -1.72 14.05 -8.89
CA ALA A 124 -2.56 13.77 -7.74
C ALA A 124 -2.77 15.05 -6.92
N VAL A 125 -4.03 15.46 -6.73
CA VAL A 125 -4.42 16.68 -6.02
C VAL A 125 -5.61 16.42 -5.09
N GLY A 126 -5.81 17.30 -4.11
CA GLY A 126 -6.95 17.24 -3.20
C GLY A 126 -6.91 16.04 -2.26
N HIS A 127 -8.06 15.67 -1.73
CA HIS A 127 -8.18 14.65 -0.69
C HIS A 127 -7.63 13.29 -1.14
N ALA A 128 -6.74 12.70 -0.34
CA ALA A 128 -5.94 11.54 -0.76
C ALA A 128 -6.78 10.26 -0.95
N VAL A 129 -7.73 9.96 -0.06
CA VAL A 129 -8.64 8.81 -0.20
C VAL A 129 -9.52 8.91 -1.44
N ARG A 130 -10.22 10.05 -1.62
CA ARG A 130 -11.04 10.31 -2.81
C ARG A 130 -10.28 10.06 -4.10
N ALA A 131 -9.08 10.62 -4.18
CA ALA A 131 -8.17 10.43 -5.30
C ALA A 131 -7.83 8.94 -5.51
N GLY A 132 -7.34 8.23 -4.49
CA GLY A 132 -6.99 6.82 -4.59
C GLY A 132 -8.17 5.92 -5.01
N TYR A 133 -9.36 6.12 -4.44
CA TYR A 133 -10.57 5.39 -4.83
C TYR A 133 -11.02 5.71 -6.26
N MET A 134 -10.92 6.96 -6.68
CA MET A 134 -11.22 7.34 -8.07
C MET A 134 -10.26 6.67 -9.05
N TYR A 135 -8.96 6.69 -8.77
CA TYR A 135 -7.96 6.10 -9.66
C TYR A 135 -8.12 4.57 -9.75
N ALA A 136 -8.49 3.91 -8.65
CA ALA A 136 -8.87 2.50 -8.67
C ALA A 136 -10.12 2.26 -9.54
N GLY A 137 -11.16 3.10 -9.40
CA GLY A 137 -12.35 3.03 -10.25
C GLY A 137 -12.06 3.30 -11.74
N MET A 138 -11.15 4.22 -12.05
CA MET A 138 -10.68 4.46 -13.42
C MET A 138 -9.99 3.22 -14.00
N ALA A 139 -9.14 2.54 -13.23
CA ALA A 139 -8.49 1.30 -13.65
C ALA A 139 -9.52 0.18 -13.89
N ASP A 140 -10.51 0.01 -13.01
CA ASP A 140 -11.55 -1.00 -13.15
C ASP A 140 -12.41 -0.76 -14.42
N VAL A 141 -12.85 0.48 -14.64
CA VAL A 141 -13.61 0.85 -15.84
C VAL A 141 -12.77 0.67 -17.10
N ALA A 142 -11.50 1.06 -17.09
CA ALA A 142 -10.60 0.88 -18.22
C ALA A 142 -10.46 -0.60 -18.60
N ALA A 143 -10.22 -1.47 -17.62
CA ALA A 143 -10.04 -2.91 -17.83
C ALA A 143 -11.32 -3.57 -18.39
N LEU A 144 -12.50 -3.16 -17.91
CA LEU A 144 -13.78 -3.77 -18.28
C LEU A 144 -14.39 -3.22 -19.58
N THR A 145 -13.95 -2.04 -20.03
CA THR A 145 -14.48 -1.39 -21.23
C THR A 145 -13.49 -1.34 -22.39
N GLY A 146 -12.19 -1.52 -22.12
CA GLY A 146 -11.13 -1.33 -23.11
C GLY A 146 -10.77 0.14 -23.38
N ASP A 147 -11.30 1.08 -22.58
CA ASP A 147 -11.08 2.51 -22.77
C ASP A 147 -9.67 2.93 -22.27
N THR A 148 -8.73 3.03 -23.20
CA THR A 148 -7.32 3.34 -22.91
C THR A 148 -7.08 4.79 -22.48
N ALA A 149 -8.06 5.69 -22.60
CA ALA A 149 -7.89 7.09 -22.19
C ALA A 149 -7.69 7.21 -20.67
N TYR A 150 -8.42 6.43 -19.89
CA TYR A 150 -8.22 6.37 -18.44
C TYR A 150 -6.84 5.86 -18.06
N ILE A 151 -6.34 4.86 -18.79
CA ILE A 151 -5.02 4.24 -18.53
C ILE A 151 -3.90 5.27 -18.63
N LYS A 152 -3.93 6.11 -19.67
CA LYS A 152 -2.91 7.17 -19.84
C LYS A 152 -2.94 8.18 -18.70
N ALA A 153 -4.13 8.56 -18.24
CA ALA A 153 -4.29 9.50 -17.13
C ALA A 153 -3.76 8.90 -15.81
N ILE A 154 -4.17 7.67 -15.48
CA ILE A 154 -3.70 7.01 -14.24
C ILE A 154 -2.21 6.69 -14.26
N ASP A 155 -1.59 6.41 -15.42
CA ASP A 155 -0.14 6.26 -15.52
C ASP A 155 0.58 7.56 -15.11
N HIS A 156 0.17 8.70 -15.69
CA HIS A 156 0.77 10.00 -15.35
C HIS A 156 0.55 10.39 -13.88
N ILE A 157 -0.66 10.13 -13.36
CA ILE A 157 -0.99 10.39 -11.96
C ILE A 157 -0.15 9.49 -11.03
N TRP A 158 -0.01 8.21 -11.36
CA TRP A 158 0.80 7.28 -10.57
C TRP A 158 2.28 7.68 -10.58
N GLU A 159 2.82 8.09 -11.74
CA GLU A 159 4.17 8.65 -11.86
C GLU A 159 4.34 9.93 -11.02
N ASN A 160 3.32 10.79 -10.97
CA ASN A 160 3.33 11.97 -10.10
C ASN A 160 3.34 11.58 -8.61
N ILE A 161 2.50 10.63 -8.20
CA ILE A 161 2.44 10.14 -6.81
C ILE A 161 3.81 9.60 -6.41
N VAL A 162 4.27 8.52 -7.07
CA VAL A 162 5.47 7.80 -6.65
C VAL A 162 6.75 8.61 -6.92
N GLY A 163 6.72 9.53 -7.88
CA GLY A 163 7.86 10.40 -8.20
C GLY A 163 7.98 11.65 -7.36
N LYS A 164 6.90 12.14 -6.74
CA LYS A 164 6.89 13.48 -6.13
C LYS A 164 6.07 13.63 -4.85
N LYS A 165 5.14 12.73 -4.53
CA LYS A 165 4.15 12.91 -3.44
C LYS A 165 3.91 11.66 -2.59
N TYR A 166 4.91 10.80 -2.49
CA TYR A 166 4.83 9.50 -1.83
C TYR A 166 5.87 9.42 -0.72
N TYR A 167 5.44 9.23 0.52
CA TYR A 167 6.36 9.14 1.65
C TYR A 167 7.14 7.83 1.63
N ILE A 168 8.30 7.77 2.31
CA ILE A 168 9.12 6.56 2.38
C ILE A 168 8.37 5.37 3.02
N THR A 169 7.36 5.63 3.84
CA THR A 169 6.46 4.61 4.44
C THR A 169 5.36 4.14 3.48
N GLY A 170 5.29 4.68 2.26
CA GLY A 170 4.21 4.48 1.31
C GLY A 170 2.92 5.24 1.63
N GLY A 171 2.93 6.08 2.66
CA GLY A 171 1.84 7.02 2.95
C GLY A 171 1.69 8.09 1.87
N VAL A 172 0.48 8.62 1.74
CA VAL A 172 0.16 9.77 0.89
C VAL A 172 -0.78 10.74 1.63
N GLY A 173 -0.67 12.02 1.31
CA GLY A 173 -1.41 13.09 1.99
C GLY A 173 -0.48 13.88 2.91
N ALA A 174 -0.06 15.06 2.47
CA ALA A 174 0.96 15.85 3.14
C ALA A 174 0.39 16.84 4.17
N THR A 175 -0.91 17.13 4.10
CA THR A 175 -1.52 18.20 4.89
C THR A 175 -2.83 17.79 5.55
N ASN A 176 -3.00 18.23 6.80
CA ASN A 176 -4.27 18.17 7.53
C ASN A 176 -5.37 18.97 6.81
N HIS A 177 -5.01 20.03 6.09
CA HIS A 177 -5.99 20.85 5.40
C HIS A 177 -6.56 20.08 4.19
N GLY A 178 -7.80 19.60 4.35
CA GLY A 178 -8.47 18.81 3.32
C GLY A 178 -7.93 17.39 3.15
N GLU A 179 -7.09 16.90 4.08
CA GLU A 179 -6.59 15.52 4.10
C GLU A 179 -5.93 15.14 2.76
N ALA A 180 -5.10 16.08 2.28
CA ALA A 180 -4.84 16.23 0.86
C ALA A 180 -3.39 15.98 0.45
N PHE A 181 -3.21 15.66 -0.81
CA PHE A 181 -1.92 15.79 -1.49
C PHE A 181 -1.42 17.23 -1.41
N GLY A 182 -0.14 17.40 -1.05
CA GLY A 182 0.57 18.67 -1.16
C GLY A 182 1.05 18.97 -2.58
N ARG A 183 1.92 19.96 -2.69
CA ARG A 183 2.71 20.24 -3.89
C ARG A 183 3.71 19.11 -4.17
N ASN A 184 4.24 19.07 -5.38
CA ASN A 184 5.34 18.17 -5.72
C ASN A 184 6.51 18.40 -4.75
N TYR A 185 7.04 17.31 -4.18
CA TYR A 185 8.12 17.28 -3.18
C TYR A 185 7.80 17.93 -1.81
N GLU A 186 6.54 18.28 -1.56
CA GLU A 186 6.08 18.72 -0.23
C GLU A 186 5.73 17.51 0.63
N LEU A 187 6.72 17.04 1.41
CA LEU A 187 6.61 15.85 2.26
C LEU A 187 7.08 16.15 3.70
N PRO A 188 6.41 17.04 4.45
CA PRO A 188 6.77 17.32 5.84
C PRO A 188 6.58 16.08 6.71
N ASN A 189 7.46 15.85 7.70
CA ASN A 189 7.44 14.63 8.53
C ASN A 189 6.50 14.72 9.73
N LEU A 190 6.60 15.81 10.51
CA LEU A 190 5.80 16.02 11.73
C LEU A 190 4.33 16.30 11.42
N THR A 191 4.06 17.06 10.37
CA THR A 191 2.69 17.45 9.97
C THR A 191 2.10 16.59 8.87
N ALA A 192 2.77 15.48 8.51
CA ALA A 192 2.28 14.54 7.51
C ALA A 192 0.88 14.04 7.90
N TYR A 193 -0.05 14.04 6.94
CA TYR A 193 -1.36 13.47 7.19
C TYR A 193 -1.31 11.95 7.08
N ASN A 194 -0.94 11.42 5.91
CA ASN A 194 -0.75 9.98 5.68
C ASN A 194 -1.87 9.14 6.31
N GLU A 195 -3.11 9.43 5.93
CA GLU A 195 -4.27 8.72 6.46
C GLU A 195 -4.16 7.22 6.19
N THR A 196 -4.51 6.36 7.16
CA THR A 196 -4.54 4.91 6.93
C THR A 196 -5.48 4.51 5.78
N CYS A 197 -6.62 5.18 5.62
CA CYS A 197 -7.49 4.94 4.46
C CYS A 197 -6.81 5.29 3.13
N ALA A 198 -5.96 6.32 3.11
CA ALA A 198 -5.25 6.71 1.91
C ALA A 198 -4.15 5.70 1.57
N ALA A 199 -3.46 5.16 2.57
CA ALA A 199 -2.54 4.03 2.40
C ALA A 199 -3.25 2.79 1.83
N ILE A 200 -4.43 2.43 2.36
CA ILE A 200 -5.25 1.34 1.82
C ILE A 200 -5.68 1.63 0.37
N ALA A 201 -6.06 2.87 0.04
CA ALA A 201 -6.41 3.25 -1.32
C ALA A 201 -5.20 3.14 -2.29
N MET A 202 -3.97 3.40 -1.81
CA MET A 202 -2.75 3.18 -2.60
C MET A 202 -2.48 1.69 -2.84
N VAL A 203 -2.81 0.81 -1.89
CA VAL A 203 -2.77 -0.64 -2.12
C VAL A 203 -3.73 -1.03 -3.25
N TYR A 204 -4.98 -0.56 -3.18
CA TYR A 204 -5.98 -0.84 -4.23
C TYR A 204 -5.56 -0.33 -5.61
N LEU A 205 -5.00 0.87 -5.68
CA LEU A 205 -4.49 1.43 -6.93
C LEU A 205 -3.34 0.59 -7.50
N ASN A 206 -2.32 0.29 -6.68
CA ASN A 206 -1.15 -0.45 -7.14
C ASN A 206 -1.49 -1.90 -7.55
N GLU A 207 -2.43 -2.55 -6.86
CA GLU A 207 -2.96 -3.86 -7.27
C GLU A 207 -3.54 -3.79 -8.69
N ARG A 208 -4.40 -2.80 -8.97
CA ARG A 208 -5.02 -2.65 -10.29
C ARG A 208 -4.02 -2.29 -11.38
N MET A 209 -3.06 -1.42 -11.07
CA MET A 209 -1.96 -1.11 -11.98
C MET A 209 -1.13 -2.35 -12.29
N PHE A 210 -0.84 -3.19 -11.29
CA PHE A 210 -0.21 -4.49 -11.50
C PHE A 210 -1.06 -5.40 -12.40
N LEU A 211 -2.36 -5.58 -12.12
CA LEU A 211 -3.24 -6.44 -12.91
C LEU A 211 -3.31 -6.00 -14.39
N MET A 212 -3.28 -4.69 -14.66
CA MET A 212 -3.26 -4.17 -16.03
C MET A 212 -1.90 -4.33 -16.73
N ARG A 213 -0.79 -4.17 -16.01
CA ARG A 213 0.55 -4.01 -16.61
C ARG A 213 1.47 -5.23 -16.48
N GLY A 214 1.25 -6.06 -15.48
CA GLY A 214 2.12 -7.18 -15.09
C GLY A 214 3.54 -6.73 -14.73
N ASP A 215 3.69 -5.58 -14.07
CA ASP A 215 4.98 -4.99 -13.70
C ASP A 215 5.16 -4.98 -12.18
N ALA A 216 6.29 -5.52 -11.71
CA ALA A 216 6.59 -5.68 -10.29
C ALA A 216 6.69 -4.33 -9.56
N LYS A 217 6.97 -3.23 -10.27
CA LYS A 217 7.13 -1.90 -9.64
C LYS A 217 5.89 -1.44 -8.88
N TYR A 218 4.71 -1.89 -9.30
CA TYR A 218 3.46 -1.59 -8.61
C TYR A 218 3.35 -2.41 -7.32
N ILE A 219 3.78 -3.68 -7.35
CA ILE A 219 3.86 -4.52 -6.15
C ILE A 219 4.93 -4.02 -5.18
N ASP A 220 6.04 -3.44 -5.67
CA ASP A 220 7.04 -2.79 -4.81
C ASP A 220 6.42 -1.63 -3.99
N CYS A 221 5.55 -0.83 -4.62
CA CYS A 221 4.82 0.24 -3.93
C CYS A 221 3.75 -0.33 -2.98
N LEU A 222 3.04 -1.37 -3.42
CA LEU A 222 2.05 -2.07 -2.60
C LEU A 222 2.70 -2.65 -1.33
N GLU A 223 3.81 -3.36 -1.45
CA GLU A 223 4.57 -3.95 -0.34
C GLU A 223 5.04 -2.86 0.63
N ARG A 224 5.64 -1.78 0.12
CA ARG A 224 6.09 -0.65 0.96
C ARG A 224 4.92 -0.05 1.73
N THR A 225 3.79 0.21 1.09
CA THR A 225 2.60 0.78 1.75
C THR A 225 2.03 -0.20 2.77
N LEU A 226 1.91 -1.48 2.41
CA LEU A 226 1.35 -2.53 3.24
C LEU A 226 2.14 -2.72 4.54
N TYR A 227 3.45 -2.92 4.45
CA TYR A 227 4.30 -3.24 5.61
C TYR A 227 4.70 -2.02 6.45
N ASN A 228 4.32 -0.81 6.02
CA ASN A 228 4.65 0.42 6.74
C ASN A 228 3.39 1.27 6.98
N GLY A 229 2.93 2.03 5.98
CA GLY A 229 1.86 3.02 6.16
C GLY A 229 0.45 2.46 6.42
N VAL A 230 0.16 1.21 6.04
CA VAL A 230 -1.13 0.57 6.38
C VAL A 230 -1.10 0.06 7.81
N ILE A 231 -0.16 -0.83 8.12
CA ILE A 231 -0.15 -1.52 9.42
C ILE A 231 0.35 -0.64 10.57
N SER A 232 1.01 0.50 10.31
CA SER A 232 1.18 1.54 11.34
C SER A 232 -0.15 2.05 11.87
N GLY A 233 -1.20 2.00 11.05
CA GLY A 233 -2.55 2.44 11.37
C GLY A 233 -3.27 1.65 12.46
N MET A 234 -2.74 0.50 12.89
CA MET A 234 -3.39 -0.39 13.85
C MET A 234 -2.39 -0.88 14.90
N SER A 235 -2.82 -1.02 16.15
CA SER A 235 -2.02 -1.70 17.18
C SER A 235 -1.95 -3.21 16.90
N MET A 236 -0.95 -3.88 17.48
CA MET A 236 -0.67 -5.30 17.21
C MET A 236 -1.77 -6.21 17.77
N ASP A 237 -2.45 -5.77 18.82
CA ASP A 237 -3.62 -6.43 19.40
C ASP A 237 -4.91 -6.14 18.62
N GLY A 238 -4.88 -5.23 17.64
CA GLY A 238 -6.03 -4.84 16.82
C GLY A 238 -7.03 -3.91 17.50
N GLY A 239 -6.77 -3.42 18.71
CA GLY A 239 -7.73 -2.66 19.51
C GLY A 239 -7.68 -1.14 19.36
N LYS A 240 -6.57 -0.58 18.87
CA LYS A 240 -6.36 0.87 18.73
C LYS A 240 -5.86 1.22 17.34
N PHE A 241 -6.20 2.42 16.89
CA PHE A 241 -5.97 2.87 15.52
C PHE A 241 -5.35 4.25 15.46
N PHE A 242 -4.57 4.51 14.41
CA PHE A 242 -4.27 5.86 13.97
C PHE A 242 -5.24 6.29 12.87
N TYR A 243 -5.43 7.60 12.77
CA TYR A 243 -6.06 8.22 11.61
C TYR A 243 -4.94 8.80 10.72
N PRO A 244 -4.27 9.92 11.08
CA PRO A 244 -2.97 10.27 10.52
C PRO A 244 -1.80 9.36 10.95
N ASN A 245 -0.83 9.14 10.06
CA ASN A 245 0.40 8.37 10.31
C ASN A 245 1.66 9.24 10.06
N PRO A 246 2.08 10.06 11.04
CA PRO A 246 3.23 10.96 10.87
C PRO A 246 4.57 10.21 10.83
N LEU A 247 5.61 10.87 10.31
CA LEU A 247 6.99 10.35 10.27
C LEU A 247 7.88 10.96 11.36
N GLU A 248 7.33 11.88 12.15
CA GLU A 248 7.94 12.48 13.33
C GLU A 248 6.87 12.73 14.39
N SER A 249 7.17 12.50 15.66
CA SER A 249 6.30 12.79 16.80
C SER A 249 7.06 13.53 17.89
N ARG A 250 6.42 14.51 18.53
CA ARG A 250 6.94 15.25 19.69
C ARG A 250 6.24 14.84 21.01
N GLY A 251 5.63 13.65 21.03
CA GLY A 251 5.04 13.04 22.23
C GLY A 251 3.57 13.36 22.50
N ASN A 252 2.88 14.02 21.58
CA ASN A 252 1.47 14.39 21.72
C ASN A 252 0.52 13.53 20.89
N TYR A 253 0.96 12.34 20.45
CA TYR A 253 0.21 11.51 19.50
C TYR A 253 0.31 10.03 19.84
N GLU A 254 -0.84 9.36 19.88
CA GLU A 254 -1.01 7.94 20.19
C GLU A 254 -2.25 7.37 19.50
N ARG A 255 -2.31 6.06 19.33
CA ARG A 255 -3.48 5.38 18.77
C ARG A 255 -4.68 5.49 19.70
N LYS A 256 -5.89 5.51 19.13
CA LYS A 256 -7.16 5.59 19.85
C LYS A 256 -8.07 4.43 19.47
N ASP A 257 -8.93 4.01 20.40
CA ASP A 257 -9.85 2.90 20.19
C ASP A 257 -10.85 3.19 19.05
N TRP A 258 -11.29 4.46 18.94
CA TRP A 258 -12.25 4.91 17.94
C TRP A 258 -12.17 6.43 17.71
N PHE A 259 -12.89 6.91 16.69
CA PHE A 259 -12.95 8.33 16.31
C PHE A 259 -14.38 8.75 15.96
N GLY A 260 -14.69 10.05 16.02
CA GLY A 260 -15.97 10.58 15.54
C GLY A 260 -16.19 10.30 14.04
N CYS A 261 -15.14 10.47 13.23
CA CYS A 261 -15.07 9.95 11.87
C CYS A 261 -14.26 8.64 11.88
N ALA A 262 -14.94 7.49 11.89
CA ALA A 262 -14.30 6.19 12.04
C ALA A 262 -14.05 5.45 10.71
N CYS A 263 -13.63 6.18 9.68
CA CYS A 263 -13.23 5.58 8.41
C CYS A 263 -12.04 4.62 8.59
N CYS A 264 -10.99 5.02 9.32
CA CYS A 264 -9.76 4.22 9.46
C CYS A 264 -10.00 2.86 10.13
N PRO A 265 -10.62 2.78 11.33
CA PRO A 265 -10.89 1.50 11.96
C PRO A 265 -11.72 0.55 11.09
N SER A 266 -12.84 1.03 10.54
CA SER A 266 -13.73 0.21 9.70
C SER A 266 -13.09 -0.22 8.37
N ASN A 267 -12.23 0.63 7.79
CA ASN A 267 -11.50 0.33 6.56
C ASN A 267 -10.40 -0.71 6.80
N ILE A 268 -9.68 -0.64 7.92
CA ILE A 268 -8.73 -1.69 8.33
C ILE A 268 -9.46 -3.03 8.55
N SER A 269 -10.64 -3.02 9.19
CA SER A 269 -11.42 -4.24 9.43
C SER A 269 -11.77 -5.00 8.15
N ARG A 270 -12.03 -4.31 7.03
CA ARG A 270 -12.25 -4.99 5.74
C ARG A 270 -10.95 -5.33 5.00
N PHE A 271 -9.88 -4.57 5.24
CA PHE A 271 -8.63 -4.71 4.49
C PHE A 271 -7.80 -5.90 4.96
N ILE A 272 -7.52 -6.00 6.26
CA ILE A 272 -6.60 -7.03 6.80
C ILE A 272 -7.04 -8.46 6.43
N PRO A 273 -8.33 -8.86 6.56
CA PRO A 273 -8.77 -10.20 6.17
C PRO A 273 -8.65 -10.49 4.66
N SER A 274 -8.54 -9.45 3.82
CA SER A 274 -8.41 -9.61 2.37
C SER A 274 -6.96 -9.82 1.89
N LEU A 275 -5.97 -9.67 2.78
CA LEU A 275 -4.54 -9.73 2.45
C LEU A 275 -4.13 -10.99 1.63
N PRO A 276 -4.62 -12.21 1.91
CA PRO A 276 -4.26 -13.38 1.11
C PRO A 276 -4.54 -13.22 -0.40
N GLY A 277 -5.49 -12.36 -0.79
CA GLY A 277 -5.82 -12.07 -2.18
C GLY A 277 -4.73 -11.33 -2.98
N TYR A 278 -3.76 -10.71 -2.32
CA TYR A 278 -2.66 -9.96 -2.97
C TYR A 278 -1.41 -10.82 -3.21
N MET A 279 -1.37 -12.05 -2.70
CA MET A 279 -0.18 -12.91 -2.72
C MET A 279 0.17 -13.40 -4.14
N TYR A 280 -0.85 -13.76 -4.92
CA TYR A 280 -0.68 -14.42 -6.21
C TYR A 280 -1.57 -13.79 -7.27
N ALA A 281 -1.16 -13.93 -8.53
CA ALA A 281 -2.02 -13.61 -9.67
C ALA A 281 -1.78 -14.58 -10.83
N ILE A 282 -2.74 -14.67 -11.73
CA ILE A 282 -2.69 -15.56 -12.89
C ILE A 282 -2.91 -14.75 -14.15
N LYS A 283 -2.09 -15.00 -15.16
CA LYS A 283 -2.34 -14.56 -16.53
C LYS A 283 -1.92 -15.65 -17.50
N ASP A 284 -2.84 -16.10 -18.34
CA ASP A 284 -2.61 -17.17 -19.32
C ASP A 284 -2.01 -18.43 -18.66
N ASN A 285 -0.76 -18.78 -18.98
CA ASN A 285 -0.04 -19.91 -18.38
C ASN A 285 1.04 -19.46 -17.37
N SER A 286 0.90 -18.27 -16.80
CA SER A 286 1.85 -17.68 -15.85
C SER A 286 1.20 -17.49 -14.49
N LEU A 287 1.88 -17.98 -13.46
CA LEU A 287 1.56 -17.75 -12.05
C LEU A 287 2.55 -16.72 -11.48
N TYR A 288 2.04 -15.58 -11.05
CA TYR A 288 2.80 -14.52 -10.41
C TYR A 288 2.82 -14.75 -8.90
N VAL A 289 4.02 -14.72 -8.32
CA VAL A 289 4.26 -14.69 -6.87
C VAL A 289 4.63 -13.25 -6.52
N ASN A 290 3.67 -12.53 -5.95
CA ASN A 290 3.78 -11.09 -5.70
C ASN A 290 4.28 -10.79 -4.30
N LEU A 291 3.69 -11.35 -3.27
CA LEU A 291 4.12 -11.14 -1.88
C LEU A 291 4.73 -12.41 -1.32
N TYR A 292 5.64 -12.23 -0.38
CA TYR A 292 6.34 -13.33 0.30
C TYR A 292 5.87 -13.44 1.74
N ALA A 293 5.24 -14.56 2.08
CA ALA A 293 4.75 -14.87 3.41
C ALA A 293 4.46 -16.37 3.52
N ALA A 294 4.65 -16.94 4.71
CA ALA A 294 4.33 -18.36 4.92
C ALA A 294 2.84 -18.63 4.68
N ASN A 295 2.52 -19.49 3.71
CA ASN A 295 1.14 -19.81 3.35
C ASN A 295 1.03 -21.12 2.56
N THR A 296 -0.20 -21.62 2.42
CA THR A 296 -0.53 -22.68 1.47
C THR A 296 -1.64 -22.17 0.57
N ALA A 297 -1.41 -22.19 -0.75
CA ALA A 297 -2.34 -21.69 -1.74
C ALA A 297 -2.81 -22.79 -2.68
N GLU A 298 -4.13 -22.85 -2.87
CA GLU A 298 -4.77 -23.60 -3.94
C GLU A 298 -5.12 -22.66 -5.09
N ILE A 299 -4.57 -22.93 -6.27
CA ILE A 299 -4.61 -22.05 -7.43
C ILE A 299 -5.17 -22.83 -8.62
N SER A 300 -6.13 -22.23 -9.33
CA SER A 300 -6.69 -22.76 -10.58
C SER A 300 -6.03 -22.10 -11.77
N LEU A 301 -4.99 -22.74 -12.34
CA LEU A 301 -4.30 -22.25 -13.54
C LEU A 301 -4.92 -22.92 -14.78
N GLN A 302 -5.60 -22.15 -15.63
CA GLN A 302 -6.32 -22.66 -16.81
C GLN A 302 -7.29 -23.81 -16.46
N GLY A 303 -8.00 -23.69 -15.34
CA GLY A 303 -8.92 -24.72 -14.85
C GLY A 303 -8.24 -25.94 -14.23
N LYS A 304 -6.91 -25.94 -14.09
CA LYS A 304 -6.14 -27.05 -13.51
C LYS A 304 -5.58 -26.63 -12.15
N LYS A 305 -5.86 -27.48 -11.15
CA LYS A 305 -5.42 -27.27 -9.77
C LYS A 305 -3.90 -27.35 -9.61
N ILE A 306 -3.35 -26.39 -8.87
CA ILE A 306 -1.99 -26.35 -8.35
C ILE A 306 -2.11 -26.07 -6.85
N VAL A 307 -1.34 -26.78 -6.03
CA VAL A 307 -1.21 -26.50 -4.60
C VAL A 307 0.26 -26.26 -4.31
N LEU A 308 0.55 -25.11 -3.71
CA LEU A 308 1.90 -24.70 -3.33
C LEU A 308 1.94 -24.24 -1.87
N GLU A 309 3.06 -24.54 -1.24
CA GLU A 309 3.36 -24.16 0.14
C GLU A 309 4.58 -23.26 0.14
N GLU A 310 4.42 -22.08 0.69
CA GLU A 310 5.50 -21.13 0.92
C GLU A 310 5.91 -21.17 2.40
N SER A 311 7.20 -21.34 2.66
CA SER A 311 7.80 -21.32 3.98
C SER A 311 8.88 -20.24 4.02
N THR A 312 8.70 -19.25 4.90
CA THR A 312 9.62 -18.13 5.04
C THR A 312 9.43 -17.42 6.39
N GLN A 313 10.44 -16.67 6.82
CA GLN A 313 10.35 -15.67 7.89
C GLN A 313 10.29 -14.23 7.35
N TYR A 314 10.03 -14.04 6.05
CA TYR A 314 9.75 -12.73 5.46
C TYR A 314 8.65 -12.02 6.27
N PRO A 315 8.80 -10.74 6.63
CA PRO A 315 9.79 -9.77 6.15
C PRO A 315 11.10 -9.71 6.96
N TRP A 316 11.31 -10.59 7.94
CA TRP A 316 12.49 -10.57 8.80
C TRP A 316 13.70 -11.22 8.16
N GLU A 317 13.52 -12.18 7.27
CA GLU A 317 14.59 -12.83 6.52
C GLU A 317 14.25 -12.94 5.04
N GLY A 318 15.31 -13.01 4.22
CA GLY A 318 15.20 -13.12 2.77
C GLY A 318 15.15 -14.55 2.24
N ASP A 319 15.08 -15.56 3.10
CA ASP A 319 14.99 -16.96 2.69
C ASP A 319 13.52 -17.38 2.48
N ILE A 320 13.19 -17.81 1.26
CA ILE A 320 11.87 -18.32 0.90
C ILE A 320 12.01 -19.71 0.27
N ALA A 321 11.19 -20.66 0.71
CA ALA A 321 11.02 -21.94 0.05
C ALA A 321 9.58 -22.10 -0.46
N ILE A 322 9.41 -22.33 -1.76
CA ILE A 322 8.12 -22.61 -2.40
C ILE A 322 8.12 -24.07 -2.87
N LYS A 323 7.26 -24.89 -2.27
CA LYS A 323 7.14 -26.32 -2.54
C LYS A 323 5.86 -26.62 -3.32
N ILE A 324 5.98 -27.41 -4.38
CA ILE A 324 4.83 -27.90 -5.14
C ILE A 324 4.24 -29.12 -4.41
N LEU A 325 3.06 -28.95 -3.80
CA LEU A 325 2.34 -30.04 -3.13
C LEU A 325 1.49 -30.84 -4.13
N GLU A 326 0.88 -30.16 -5.10
CA GLU A 326 0.09 -30.75 -6.18
C GLU A 326 0.22 -29.91 -7.46
N ASN A 327 0.27 -30.54 -8.63
CA ASN A 327 0.23 -29.84 -9.91
C ASN A 327 -0.47 -30.65 -10.99
N LYS A 328 -1.67 -30.23 -11.39
CA LYS A 328 -2.42 -30.77 -12.53
C LYS A 328 -2.18 -30.00 -13.83
N ALA A 329 -1.64 -28.78 -13.76
CA ALA A 329 -1.30 -27.95 -14.93
C ALA A 329 -0.10 -28.48 -15.73
N LYS A 330 0.77 -29.27 -15.08
CA LYS A 330 2.03 -29.82 -15.62
C LYS A 330 3.07 -28.71 -15.91
N SER A 331 2.93 -27.99 -17.01
CA SER A 331 3.92 -26.99 -17.45
C SER A 331 3.38 -25.58 -17.33
N PHE A 332 4.08 -24.72 -16.60
CA PHE A 332 3.71 -23.30 -16.47
C PHE A 332 4.91 -22.44 -16.10
N ARG A 333 4.75 -21.13 -16.28
CA ARG A 333 5.72 -20.11 -15.90
C ARG A 333 5.45 -19.65 -14.47
N MET A 334 6.42 -19.80 -13.59
CA MET A 334 6.38 -19.15 -12.28
C MET A 334 7.11 -17.81 -12.40
N MET A 335 6.41 -16.71 -12.20
CA MET A 335 6.92 -15.34 -12.26
C MET A 335 7.22 -14.89 -10.83
N LEU A 336 8.49 -14.88 -10.44
CA LEU A 336 8.92 -14.51 -9.10
C LEU A 336 9.29 -13.04 -9.06
N ARG A 337 8.63 -12.25 -8.21
CA ARG A 337 9.00 -10.84 -8.05
C ARG A 337 10.42 -10.73 -7.50
N ILE A 338 11.26 -9.93 -8.14
CA ILE A 338 12.52 -9.47 -7.54
C ILE A 338 12.31 -8.04 -7.03
N PRO A 339 12.19 -7.86 -5.70
CA PRO A 339 11.84 -6.56 -5.13
C PRO A 339 12.74 -5.41 -5.57
N GLY A 340 12.16 -4.22 -5.72
CA GLY A 340 12.89 -3.00 -6.08
C GLY A 340 14.04 -2.66 -5.13
N TRP A 341 13.86 -2.92 -3.83
CA TRP A 341 14.87 -2.64 -2.79
C TRP A 341 16.15 -3.49 -2.93
N LEU A 342 16.07 -4.70 -3.52
CA LEU A 342 17.25 -5.48 -3.93
C LEU A 342 17.93 -4.90 -5.16
N ARG A 343 17.17 -4.24 -6.03
CA ARG A 343 17.61 -3.69 -7.31
C ARG A 343 18.00 -2.21 -7.21
N ASN A 344 18.43 -1.78 -6.02
CA ASN A 344 18.82 -0.41 -5.67
C ASN A 344 17.76 0.67 -5.95
N LYS A 345 16.48 0.34 -5.78
CA LYS A 345 15.37 1.27 -5.94
C LYS A 345 14.45 1.20 -4.71
N PRO A 346 14.60 2.12 -3.73
CA PRO A 346 13.68 2.16 -2.58
C PRO A 346 12.22 2.29 -3.05
N VAL A 347 12.00 3.11 -4.08
CA VAL A 347 10.74 3.25 -4.82
C VAL A 347 11.05 3.28 -6.32
N PRO A 348 10.10 2.96 -7.21
CA PRO A 348 10.34 2.94 -8.66
C PRO A 348 10.30 4.34 -9.30
N SER A 349 11.03 5.30 -8.71
CA SER A 349 11.20 6.67 -9.17
C SER A 349 12.54 7.22 -8.68
N ASN A 350 12.82 8.50 -8.95
CA ASN A 350 13.97 9.20 -8.41
C ASN A 350 13.65 9.99 -7.12
N LEU A 351 12.51 9.72 -6.47
CA LEU A 351 12.14 10.41 -5.23
C LEU A 351 13.05 10.02 -4.06
N TYR A 352 13.57 8.80 -4.07
CA TYR A 352 14.48 8.26 -3.05
C TYR A 352 15.59 7.43 -3.71
N HIS A 353 16.80 7.48 -3.16
CA HIS A 353 17.93 6.64 -3.56
C HIS A 353 18.70 6.11 -2.35
N TYR A 354 19.42 5.00 -2.52
CA TYR A 354 20.31 4.49 -1.47
C TYR A 354 21.62 5.28 -1.43
N ALA A 355 22.09 5.58 -0.22
CA ALA A 355 23.29 6.39 0.05
C ALA A 355 24.47 5.59 0.62
N ASP A 356 24.37 4.26 0.68
CA ASP A 356 25.34 3.35 1.33
C ASP A 356 26.29 2.62 0.37
N ASN A 357 26.17 2.86 -0.94
CA ASN A 357 26.93 2.17 -2.00
C ASN A 357 26.86 0.63 -1.98
N LYS A 358 25.93 0.03 -1.22
CA LYS A 358 25.77 -1.42 -1.16
C LYS A 358 25.13 -1.94 -2.44
N GLN A 359 25.58 -3.11 -2.87
CA GLN A 359 24.98 -3.88 -3.97
C GLN A 359 24.45 -5.18 -3.39
N LEU A 360 23.13 -5.23 -3.17
CA LEU A 360 22.46 -6.42 -2.69
C LEU A 360 22.12 -7.34 -3.87
N GLY A 361 22.19 -8.64 -3.63
CA GLY A 361 21.90 -9.67 -4.61
C GLY A 361 20.75 -10.58 -4.18
N TYR A 362 20.48 -11.55 -5.05
CA TYR A 362 19.57 -12.65 -4.79
C TYR A 362 20.10 -13.91 -5.44
N GLN A 363 19.75 -15.07 -4.88
CA GLN A 363 20.01 -16.37 -5.49
C GLN A 363 18.72 -17.16 -5.54
N ILE A 364 18.47 -17.82 -6.68
CA ILE A 364 17.30 -18.67 -6.86
C ILE A 364 17.78 -20.03 -7.35
N SER A 365 17.20 -21.09 -6.79
CA SER A 365 17.45 -22.46 -7.23
C SER A 365 16.15 -23.26 -7.26
N VAL A 366 16.10 -24.29 -8.11
CA VAL A 366 15.03 -25.27 -8.09
C VAL A 366 15.64 -26.66 -7.97
N ASN A 367 15.26 -27.40 -6.93
CA ASN A 367 15.84 -28.71 -6.60
C ASN A 367 17.38 -28.70 -6.47
N GLY A 368 17.95 -27.57 -6.01
CA GLY A 368 19.39 -27.38 -5.85
C GLY A 368 20.13 -26.87 -7.08
N GLU A 369 19.49 -26.83 -8.25
CA GLU A 369 20.07 -26.26 -9.46
C GLU A 369 19.82 -24.75 -9.52
N ALA A 370 20.88 -23.96 -9.65
CA ALA A 370 20.78 -22.51 -9.74
C ALA A 370 20.01 -22.08 -11.00
N VAL A 371 19.13 -21.09 -10.84
CA VAL A 371 18.36 -20.50 -11.93
C VAL A 371 18.76 -19.04 -12.07
N GLN A 372 19.10 -18.66 -13.30
CA GLN A 372 19.42 -17.30 -13.70
C GLN A 372 18.62 -16.94 -14.94
N GLY A 373 18.37 -15.64 -15.13
CA GLY A 373 17.63 -15.13 -16.27
C GLY A 373 17.45 -13.63 -16.18
N GLU A 374 17.09 -13.02 -17.30
CA GLU A 374 16.72 -11.61 -17.33
C GLU A 374 15.37 -11.38 -16.67
N LEU A 375 15.21 -10.19 -16.07
CA LEU A 375 13.96 -9.83 -15.42
C LEU A 375 12.96 -9.28 -16.44
N GLU A 376 11.79 -9.91 -16.50
CA GLU A 376 10.64 -9.43 -17.23
C GLU A 376 9.84 -8.49 -16.32
N LYS A 377 9.99 -7.17 -16.50
CA LYS A 377 9.30 -6.16 -15.69
C LYS A 377 9.44 -6.42 -14.18
N GLY A 378 10.65 -6.78 -13.76
CA GLY A 378 10.99 -7.06 -12.35
C GLY A 378 10.60 -8.46 -11.86
N TYR A 379 10.16 -9.37 -12.74
CA TYR A 379 9.96 -10.77 -12.42
C TYR A 379 11.04 -11.67 -13.04
N LEU A 380 11.56 -12.62 -12.28
CA LEU A 380 12.30 -13.74 -12.86
C LEU A 380 11.30 -14.81 -13.31
N ALA A 381 11.26 -15.09 -14.62
CA ALA A 381 10.37 -16.09 -15.19
C ALA A 381 11.04 -17.46 -15.20
N ILE A 382 10.39 -18.46 -14.59
CA ILE A 382 10.87 -19.85 -14.58
C ILE A 382 9.83 -20.73 -15.25
N GLU A 383 10.09 -21.10 -16.50
CA GLU A 383 9.25 -22.01 -17.27
C GLU A 383 9.75 -23.44 -17.16
N ARG A 384 8.90 -24.33 -16.61
CA ARG A 384 9.24 -25.75 -16.52
C ARG A 384 8.01 -26.64 -16.35
N LYS A 385 8.25 -27.94 -16.48
CA LYS A 385 7.33 -29.00 -16.03
C LYS A 385 7.49 -29.18 -14.53
N TRP A 386 6.65 -28.51 -13.76
CA TRP A 386 6.62 -28.61 -12.31
C TRP A 386 6.04 -29.95 -11.87
N LYS A 387 6.68 -30.63 -10.91
CA LYS A 387 6.22 -31.90 -10.35
C LYS A 387 5.97 -31.74 -8.85
N LYS A 388 5.07 -32.57 -8.31
CA LYS A 388 4.92 -32.72 -6.86
C LYS A 388 6.29 -33.00 -6.24
N GLY A 389 6.62 -32.27 -5.19
CA GLY A 389 7.90 -32.38 -4.49
C GLY A 389 9.00 -31.46 -5.03
N ASP A 390 8.80 -30.78 -6.16
CA ASP A 390 9.72 -29.73 -6.58
C ASP A 390 9.77 -28.63 -5.51
N VAL A 391 10.97 -28.16 -5.20
CA VAL A 391 11.21 -27.07 -4.25
C VAL A 391 12.00 -25.98 -4.93
N LEU A 392 11.40 -24.79 -4.99
CA LEU A 392 12.07 -23.56 -5.35
C LEU A 392 12.58 -22.89 -4.08
N ARG A 393 13.85 -22.46 -4.08
CA ARG A 393 14.46 -21.69 -2.99
C ARG A 393 14.91 -20.34 -3.50
N ILE A 394 14.63 -19.31 -2.73
CA ILE A 394 15.02 -17.92 -2.97
C ILE A 394 15.80 -17.46 -1.75
N HIS A 395 16.93 -16.80 -1.98
CA HIS A 395 17.61 -15.99 -0.99
C HIS A 395 17.65 -14.55 -1.48
N PHE A 396 17.27 -13.63 -0.61
CA PHE A 396 17.38 -12.18 -0.81
C PHE A 396 18.34 -11.62 0.24
N ASP A 397 19.38 -10.92 -0.19
CA ASP A 397 20.27 -10.24 0.75
C ASP A 397 19.46 -9.16 1.49
N MET A 398 19.32 -9.28 2.82
CA MET A 398 18.58 -8.32 3.64
C MET A 398 19.51 -7.60 4.61
N GLU A 399 20.14 -6.53 4.12
CA GLU A 399 20.95 -5.64 4.94
C GLU A 399 20.24 -4.32 5.26
N PRO A 400 20.55 -3.69 6.40
CA PRO A 400 20.22 -2.28 6.63
C PRO A 400 20.76 -1.40 5.51
N ARG A 401 19.89 -0.51 5.00
CA ARG A 401 20.17 0.44 3.93
C ARG A 401 19.94 1.88 4.40
N LEU A 402 20.73 2.81 3.88
CA LEU A 402 20.56 4.24 4.07
C LEU A 402 19.80 4.83 2.88
N VAL A 403 18.68 5.49 3.13
CA VAL A 403 17.85 6.12 2.09
C VAL A 403 17.94 7.63 2.21
N GLN A 404 18.20 8.29 1.08
CA GLN A 404 18.19 9.74 0.95
C GLN A 404 17.04 10.16 0.04
N ALA A 405 16.37 11.25 0.39
CA ALA A 405 15.35 11.86 -0.45
C ALA A 405 15.96 12.70 -1.58
N HIS A 406 15.18 12.88 -2.64
CA HIS A 406 15.46 13.86 -3.68
C HIS A 406 15.64 15.26 -3.07
N GLN A 407 16.63 16.04 -3.51
CA GLN A 407 17.00 17.35 -2.92
C GLN A 407 15.87 18.40 -2.87
N GLN A 408 14.84 18.22 -3.70
CA GLN A 408 13.65 19.06 -3.71
C GLN A 408 12.73 18.80 -2.51
N VAL A 409 12.87 17.66 -1.82
CA VAL A 409 12.15 17.37 -0.57
C VAL A 409 12.84 18.15 0.56
N ALA A 410 12.37 19.38 0.78
CA ALA A 410 13.00 20.29 1.73
C ALA A 410 13.02 19.74 3.17
N ALA A 411 12.00 18.98 3.57
CA ALA A 411 11.89 18.41 4.92
C ALA A 411 12.96 17.36 5.26
N ASP A 412 13.59 16.78 4.24
CA ASP A 412 14.52 15.64 4.37
C ASP A 412 15.96 16.02 3.99
N ARG A 413 16.27 17.32 3.82
CA ARG A 413 17.64 17.78 3.55
C ARG A 413 18.55 17.46 4.73
N GLY A 414 19.77 17.01 4.43
CA GLY A 414 20.74 16.62 5.45
C GLY A 414 20.28 15.46 6.34
N ARG A 415 19.26 14.69 5.91
CA ARG A 415 18.68 13.57 6.67
C ARG A 415 18.71 12.27 5.87
N LEU A 416 18.76 11.17 6.61
CA LEU A 416 18.68 9.81 6.06
C LEU A 416 17.59 9.02 6.80
N ALA A 417 16.86 8.19 6.06
CA ALA A 417 16.02 7.15 6.62
C ALA A 417 16.78 5.80 6.56
N ILE A 418 16.38 4.85 7.41
CA ILE A 418 16.96 3.51 7.44
C ILE A 418 15.85 2.51 7.11
N GLU A 419 16.16 1.53 6.24
CA GLU A 419 15.26 0.42 5.92
C GLU A 419 16.01 -0.90 5.83
N ARG A 420 15.31 -2.03 5.99
CA ARG A 420 15.86 -3.38 5.76
C ARG A 420 14.77 -4.24 5.12
N GLY A 421 15.05 -4.77 3.93
CA GLY A 421 14.02 -5.44 3.14
C GLY A 421 12.86 -4.47 2.86
N PRO A 422 11.59 -4.88 3.07
CA PRO A 422 10.43 -4.01 2.85
C PRO A 422 10.11 -3.07 4.02
N ILE A 423 10.87 -3.13 5.13
CA ILE A 423 10.55 -2.47 6.38
C ILE A 423 11.35 -1.18 6.54
N VAL A 424 10.65 -0.06 6.71
CA VAL A 424 11.21 1.24 7.12
C VAL A 424 11.35 1.25 8.64
N TYR A 425 12.41 1.87 9.15
CA TYR A 425 12.72 1.96 10.57
C TYR A 425 12.56 3.38 11.11
N CYS A 426 12.32 3.50 12.41
CA CYS A 426 12.23 4.77 13.15
C CYS A 426 12.90 4.66 14.53
N ALA A 427 13.40 5.77 15.05
CA ALA A 427 13.83 5.86 16.44
C ALA A 427 12.63 6.22 17.32
N GLU A 428 12.47 5.54 18.46
CA GLU A 428 11.42 5.82 19.45
C GLU A 428 12.04 6.03 20.84
N TRP A 429 11.39 6.85 21.66
CA TRP A 429 11.85 7.22 23.00
C TRP A 429 12.15 6.06 23.97
N PRO A 430 11.45 4.90 23.96
CA PRO A 430 11.73 3.85 24.95
C PRO A 430 13.08 3.18 24.75
N ASP A 431 13.65 3.23 23.54
CA ASP A 431 14.88 2.52 23.20
C ASP A 431 16.14 3.41 23.29
N ASN A 432 15.95 4.71 23.51
CA ASN A 432 16.99 5.73 23.43
C ASN A 432 16.92 6.64 24.66
N ASP A 433 17.92 6.58 25.53
CA ASP A 433 18.03 7.31 26.79
C ASP A 433 18.53 8.75 26.64
N PHE A 434 18.55 9.26 25.40
CA PHE A 434 18.94 10.61 25.03
C PHE A 434 17.93 11.23 24.08
N ASN A 435 17.94 12.56 23.97
CA ASN A 435 17.11 13.25 22.99
C ASN A 435 17.66 13.06 21.57
N PHE A 436 17.14 12.07 20.84
CA PHE A 436 17.58 11.76 19.47
C PHE A 436 17.20 12.83 18.44
N PHE A 437 16.48 13.89 18.79
CA PHE A 437 16.40 15.08 17.93
C PHE A 437 17.72 15.85 17.84
N HIS A 438 18.63 15.63 18.79
CA HIS A 438 19.98 16.18 18.77
C HIS A 438 21.02 15.15 18.30
N PHE A 439 20.58 13.97 17.86
CA PHE A 439 21.45 12.94 17.33
C PHE A 439 21.77 13.25 15.86
N ILE A 440 23.04 13.13 15.51
CA ILE A 440 23.54 13.18 14.14
C ILE A 440 24.18 11.84 13.83
N LEU A 441 23.64 11.17 12.81
CA LEU A 441 24.16 9.94 12.26
C LEU A 441 25.55 10.18 11.65
N ASN A 442 26.49 9.25 11.85
CA ASN A 442 27.80 9.33 11.19
C ASN A 442 27.64 9.34 9.66
N ARG A 443 28.59 9.98 8.94
CA ARG A 443 28.58 10.01 7.46
C ARG A 443 28.62 8.61 6.83
N ASP A 444 29.34 7.70 7.45
CA ASP A 444 29.38 6.27 7.10
C ASP A 444 29.07 5.47 8.38
N PRO A 445 27.79 5.34 8.74
CA PRO A 445 27.39 4.74 10.00
C PRO A 445 27.49 3.21 9.92
N LYS A 446 28.11 2.59 10.93
CA LYS A 446 27.98 1.15 11.10
C LYS A 446 26.57 0.82 11.57
N LEU A 447 25.87 0.02 10.78
CA LEU A 447 24.53 -0.46 11.08
C LEU A 447 24.59 -1.93 11.53
N LYS A 448 24.02 -2.22 12.70
CA LYS A 448 23.96 -3.58 13.26
C LYS A 448 22.53 -4.01 13.50
N VAL A 449 22.15 -5.17 12.99
CA VAL A 449 20.86 -5.81 13.30
C VAL A 449 20.93 -6.46 14.67
N ILE A 450 19.91 -6.23 15.48
CA ILE A 450 19.68 -6.84 16.79
C ILE A 450 18.46 -7.75 16.64
N GLU A 451 18.70 -9.06 16.64
CA GLU A 451 17.73 -10.09 16.24
C GLU A 451 16.53 -10.25 17.18
N ASN A 452 16.75 -10.18 18.50
CA ASN A 452 15.74 -10.54 19.50
C ASN A 452 15.33 -9.35 20.37
N HIS A 453 15.09 -8.19 19.75
CA HIS A 453 14.66 -7.01 20.50
C HIS A 453 13.21 -7.19 20.97
N SER A 454 12.99 -7.02 22.27
CA SER A 454 11.69 -7.27 22.91
C SER A 454 10.88 -5.99 22.96
N LEU A 455 9.71 -6.00 22.33
CA LEU A 455 8.73 -4.93 22.39
C LEU A 455 7.62 -5.32 23.37
N PHE A 456 7.52 -4.59 24.48
CA PHE A 456 6.48 -4.77 25.48
C PHE A 456 5.34 -3.81 25.17
N THR A 457 4.15 -4.31 24.85
CA THR A 457 2.99 -3.46 24.61
C THR A 457 2.33 -3.08 25.94
N GLU A 458 1.72 -1.89 26.02
CA GLU A 458 0.96 -1.44 27.20
C GLU A 458 -0.33 -2.25 27.48
N ALA A 459 -0.66 -3.24 26.65
CA ALA A 459 -1.86 -4.05 26.84
C ALA A 459 -1.83 -4.77 28.21
N GLU A 460 -2.99 -4.93 28.84
CA GLU A 460 -3.20 -5.56 30.15
C GLU A 460 -2.61 -6.98 30.28
N SER A 461 -2.18 -7.59 29.16
CA SER A 461 -1.57 -8.92 29.07
C SER A 461 -0.05 -8.95 28.82
N GLN A 462 0.63 -7.79 28.71
CA GLN A 462 2.07 -7.69 28.37
C GLN A 462 2.49 -8.68 27.27
N THR A 463 1.91 -8.55 26.07
CA THR A 463 2.35 -9.38 24.95
C THR A 463 3.76 -8.99 24.54
N LYS A 464 4.71 -9.89 24.78
CA LYS A 464 6.09 -9.76 24.32
C LYS A 464 6.16 -10.11 22.84
N GLN A 465 6.40 -9.12 21.99
CA GLN A 465 6.70 -9.32 20.58
C GLN A 465 8.20 -9.22 20.37
N THR A 466 8.75 -10.11 19.55
CA THR A 466 10.16 -10.09 19.17
C THR A 466 10.27 -9.46 17.78
N ILE A 467 11.08 -8.41 17.68
CA ILE A 467 11.32 -7.67 16.44
C ILE A 467 12.83 -7.58 16.18
N LYS A 468 13.19 -7.36 14.91
CA LYS A 468 14.56 -7.00 14.54
C LYS A 468 14.75 -5.49 14.68
N CYS A 469 15.60 -5.06 15.60
CA CYS A 469 16.00 -3.67 15.80
C CYS A 469 17.30 -3.36 15.02
N ILE A 470 17.53 -2.11 14.65
CA ILE A 470 18.80 -1.66 14.05
C ILE A 470 19.49 -0.69 15.00
N SER A 471 20.75 -0.90 15.29
CA SER A 471 21.63 0.06 15.97
C SER A 471 22.44 0.82 14.94
N ALA A 472 22.48 2.14 15.05
CA ALA A 472 23.21 3.03 14.16
C ALA A 472 24.15 3.96 14.94
N GLU A 473 25.42 4.01 14.54
CA GLU A 473 26.43 4.86 15.20
C GLU A 473 26.31 6.33 14.80
N GLY A 474 26.44 7.23 15.78
CA GLY A 474 26.44 8.67 15.57
C GLY A 474 26.84 9.42 16.83
N ARG A 475 26.44 10.68 16.90
CA ARG A 475 26.76 11.58 18.02
C ARG A 475 25.55 12.35 18.48
N VAL A 476 25.42 12.54 19.79
CA VAL A 476 24.44 13.44 20.39
C VAL A 476 25.12 14.79 20.62
N LEU A 477 24.46 15.84 20.15
CA LEU A 477 24.88 17.22 20.38
C LEU A 477 24.22 17.79 21.63
N SER A 478 25.01 18.52 22.43
CA SER A 478 24.51 19.27 23.59
C SER A 478 25.35 20.52 23.82
N PHE A 479 24.90 21.43 24.66
CA PHE A 479 25.70 22.58 25.10
C PHE A 479 26.06 22.41 26.58
N ASP A 480 27.33 22.67 26.92
CA ASP A 480 27.74 22.71 28.32
C ASP A 480 27.27 24.00 29.02
N ALA A 481 27.54 24.11 30.33
CA ALA A 481 27.16 25.28 31.13
C ALA A 481 27.78 26.60 30.66
N ASN A 482 28.83 26.56 29.83
CA ASN A 482 29.49 27.73 29.25
C ASN A 482 29.01 28.01 27.82
N GLY A 483 28.00 27.29 27.33
CA GLY A 483 27.47 27.43 25.97
C GLY A 483 28.36 26.86 24.88
N ARG A 484 29.31 25.97 25.19
CA ARG A 484 30.14 25.30 24.18
C ARG A 484 29.47 24.02 23.70
N LEU A 485 29.50 23.81 22.38
CA LEU A 485 28.99 22.59 21.76
C LEU A 485 29.82 21.39 22.23
N GLN A 486 29.14 20.39 22.77
CA GLN A 486 29.67 19.10 23.15
C GLN A 486 29.10 18.03 22.22
N CYS A 487 29.93 17.06 21.86
CA CYS A 487 29.54 15.94 21.03
C CYS A 487 29.89 14.65 21.77
N GLN A 488 28.90 13.80 22.03
CA GLN A 488 29.10 12.50 22.66
C GLN A 488 28.74 11.38 21.69
N ASP A 489 29.61 10.39 21.53
CA ASP A 489 29.30 9.21 20.74
C ASP A 489 28.10 8.46 21.34
N ALA A 490 27.18 8.03 20.49
CA ALA A 490 25.99 7.30 20.89
C ALA A 490 25.59 6.28 19.81
N ALA A 491 24.79 5.31 20.21
CA ALA A 491 24.18 4.34 19.33
C ALA A 491 22.66 4.53 19.34
N LEU A 492 22.11 4.97 18.21
CA LEU A 492 20.67 5.13 18.04
C LEU A 492 20.04 3.78 17.74
N LYS A 493 19.06 3.37 18.56
CA LYS A 493 18.27 2.18 18.33
C LYS A 493 17.01 2.52 17.56
N LEU A 494 16.77 1.74 16.52
CA LEU A 494 15.66 1.91 15.60
C LEU A 494 14.80 0.65 15.58
N ILE A 495 13.49 0.84 15.61
CA ILE A 495 12.48 -0.21 15.50
C ILE A 495 11.74 -0.07 14.16
N PRO A 496 11.12 -1.13 13.62
CA PRO A 496 10.24 -1.01 12.47
C PRO A 496 9.18 0.08 12.67
N TYR A 497 8.95 0.90 11.65
CA TYR A 497 8.04 2.04 11.73
C TYR A 497 6.66 1.62 12.24
N PHE A 498 6.10 0.51 11.74
CA PHE A 498 4.77 0.07 12.15
C PHE A 498 4.64 -0.30 13.64
N THR A 499 5.75 -0.51 14.35
CA THR A 499 5.76 -0.92 15.77
C THR A 499 5.89 0.24 16.75
N TRP A 500 5.91 1.49 16.27
CA TRP A 500 5.90 2.68 17.12
C TRP A 500 4.53 2.92 17.78
N ALA A 501 4.50 3.66 18.89
CA ALA A 501 3.32 4.03 19.66
C ALA A 501 2.55 2.83 20.26
N HIS A 502 3.28 1.80 20.73
CA HIS A 502 2.74 0.70 21.53
C HIS A 502 3.17 0.75 23.01
N ARG A 503 4.04 1.72 23.34
CA ARG A 503 4.80 1.83 24.60
C ARG A 503 4.58 3.18 25.28
N GLY A 504 3.41 3.77 25.05
CA GLY A 504 3.06 5.11 25.51
C GLY A 504 3.46 6.23 24.54
N PRO A 505 2.84 7.42 24.69
CA PRO A 505 3.13 8.57 23.84
C PRO A 505 4.54 9.10 24.09
N GLY A 506 5.23 9.48 23.02
CA GLY A 506 6.53 10.12 23.13
C GLY A 506 7.16 10.42 21.78
N ASN A 507 8.44 10.74 21.81
CA ASN A 507 9.17 11.15 20.63
C ASN A 507 9.34 9.98 19.66
N MET A 508 9.26 10.27 18.36
CA MET A 508 9.57 9.34 17.28
C MET A 508 10.16 10.09 16.09
N LEU A 509 11.11 9.49 15.37
CA LEU A 509 11.71 10.09 14.17
C LEU A 509 12.08 9.02 13.13
N VAL A 510 11.64 9.19 11.87
CA VAL A 510 12.05 8.37 10.71
C VAL A 510 13.28 8.94 10.02
N TRP A 511 13.31 10.27 9.77
CA TRP A 511 14.37 10.96 9.04
C TRP A 511 15.43 11.54 9.98
N ILE A 512 16.53 10.83 10.12
CA ILE A 512 17.59 11.09 11.09
C ILE A 512 18.57 12.12 10.50
N PRO A 513 18.93 13.18 11.23
CA PRO A 513 19.98 14.10 10.79
C PRO A 513 21.29 13.35 10.51
N ASN A 514 21.90 13.63 9.37
CA ASN A 514 23.23 13.14 8.97
C ASN A 514 24.21 14.28 8.67
N GLU A 515 23.69 15.51 8.59
CA GLU A 515 24.45 16.74 8.42
C GLU A 515 24.01 17.78 9.46
N ILE A 516 24.90 18.71 9.80
CA ILE A 516 24.53 19.92 10.54
C ILE A 516 23.96 20.86 9.48
N GLU A 517 22.64 20.98 9.42
CA GLU A 517 21.96 21.84 8.44
C GLU A 517 22.43 23.31 8.64
N HIS A 518 22.81 23.96 7.53
CA HIS A 518 23.35 25.33 7.50
C HIS A 518 22.28 26.40 7.54
#